data_AF-A0A077ZY38-F1
#
_entry.id   AF-A0A077ZY38-F1
#
_cell.length_a   1.000
_cell.length_b   1.000
_cell.length_c   1.000
_cell.angle_alpha   90.00
_cell.angle_beta   90.00
_cell.angle_gamma   90.00
#
_symmetry.space_group_name_H-M   'P 1'
#
loop_
_entity.id
_entity.type
_entity.pdbx_description
1 polymer ?
#
loop_
_entity_poly.entity_id
_entity_poly.type
_entity_poly.pdbx_seq_one_letter_code
_entity_poly.pdbx_strand_id
1 'polypeptide(L)'
;MGNNCRNLPERDKRVPDKIETRESLENIELQIHNCQDQIDSIDLQTKQAQEKKISKDSELSKAFAQVFLIFQALIFQEQDKMQLRIIAKDILGIETQLAELSNQRNNLHETKQQLLTKRIRIIGGETTHEAQIIVNTNHHYDSNQVMQRTAAEIQNTNLQQAIARQQVRATQQVADQEADDYIQQLRNLRNQNNGQA
;
A
#
# COMPACT_ATOMS: atom_id res chain seq x y z
N MET A 1 13.32 36.27 -23.65
CA MET A 1 12.74 34.91 -23.67
C MET A 1 13.83 34.01 -23.13
N GLY A 2 13.85 33.56 -21.87
CA GLY A 2 12.78 32.99 -21.07
C GLY A 2 13.20 31.55 -20.78
N ASN A 3 13.77 31.31 -19.60
CA ASN A 3 13.61 30.07 -18.84
C ASN A 3 14.30 30.21 -17.47
N ASN A 4 13.52 30.72 -16.52
CA ASN A 4 13.74 30.54 -15.09
C ASN A 4 13.56 29.05 -14.77
N CYS A 5 14.66 28.31 -14.64
CA CYS A 5 14.66 27.04 -13.93
C CYS A 5 14.38 27.34 -12.45
N ARG A 6 13.11 27.23 -12.07
CA ARG A 6 12.65 27.31 -10.69
C ARG A 6 13.45 26.30 -9.85
N ASN A 7 14.11 26.82 -8.81
CA ASN A 7 14.56 26.06 -7.66
C ASN A 7 13.38 25.22 -7.14
N LEU A 8 13.38 23.93 -7.43
CA LEU A 8 12.56 22.98 -6.71
C LEU A 8 13.14 22.88 -5.29
N PRO A 9 12.32 22.95 -4.24
CA PRO A 9 12.82 22.75 -2.89
C PRO A 9 13.43 21.34 -2.81
N GLU A 10 14.71 21.27 -2.39
CA GLU A 10 15.36 20.03 -2.00
C GLU A 10 14.47 19.34 -0.97
N ARG A 11 13.70 18.34 -1.40
CA ARG A 11 13.05 17.43 -0.47
C ARG A 11 14.18 16.72 0.25
N ASP A 12 14.28 16.96 1.55
CA ASP A 12 15.12 16.28 2.52
C ASP A 12 15.18 14.77 2.18
N LYS A 13 16.20 14.35 1.43
CA LYS A 13 16.43 12.95 1.03
C LYS A 13 17.09 12.19 2.18
N ARG A 14 16.58 12.35 3.40
CA ARG A 14 16.95 11.46 4.50
C ARG A 14 16.25 10.14 4.23
N VAL A 15 16.93 9.28 3.49
CA VAL A 15 16.67 7.84 3.53
C VAL A 15 16.74 7.46 5.01
N PRO A 16 15.70 6.84 5.59
CA PRO A 16 15.75 6.43 6.98
C PRO A 16 16.92 5.46 7.16
N ASP A 17 17.94 5.83 7.94
CA ASP A 17 19.17 5.06 8.18
C ASP A 17 18.93 3.72 8.89
N LYS A 18 17.69 3.39 9.21
CA LYS A 18 17.28 2.08 9.73
C LYS A 18 15.96 1.71 9.07
N ILE A 19 15.97 0.61 8.31
CA ILE A 19 14.74 -0.12 7.99
C ILE A 19 14.18 -0.57 9.34
N GLU A 20 13.27 0.21 9.94
CA GLU A 20 12.41 -0.27 11.00
C GLU A 20 11.71 -1.52 10.43
N THR A 21 12.06 -2.67 10.98
CA THR A 21 11.83 -3.99 10.37
C THR A 21 10.36 -4.38 10.29
N ARG A 22 10.06 -5.40 9.49
CA ARG A 22 8.75 -6.08 9.47
C ARG A 22 8.25 -6.52 10.87
N GLU A 23 9.15 -6.94 11.77
CA GLU A 23 8.81 -7.20 13.19
C GLU A 23 8.34 -5.93 13.93
N SER A 24 8.90 -4.77 13.60
CA SER A 24 8.44 -3.47 14.11
C SER A 24 7.05 -3.14 13.58
N LEU A 25 6.72 -3.54 12.34
CA LEU A 25 5.40 -3.34 11.75
C LEU A 25 4.33 -4.19 12.45
N GLU A 26 4.59 -5.49 12.63
CA GLU A 26 3.66 -6.41 13.32
C GLU A 26 3.40 -5.96 14.77
N ASN A 27 4.45 -5.51 15.47
CA ASN A 27 4.29 -4.95 16.82
C ASN A 27 3.48 -3.64 16.82
N ILE A 28 3.70 -2.75 15.85
CA ILE A 28 2.92 -1.51 15.72
C ILE A 28 1.45 -1.81 15.41
N GLU A 29 1.16 -2.79 14.54
CA GLU A 29 -0.20 -3.21 14.23
C GLU A 29 -0.91 -3.80 15.45
N LEU A 30 -0.21 -4.63 16.23
CA LEU A 30 -0.73 -5.14 17.50
C LEU A 30 -1.01 -4.00 18.50
N GLN A 31 -0.11 -3.02 18.62
CA GLN A 31 -0.33 -1.86 19.49
C GLN A 31 -1.51 -1.00 19.04
N ILE A 32 -1.72 -0.83 17.73
CA ILE A 32 -2.89 -0.14 17.18
C ILE A 32 -4.18 -0.90 17.54
N HIS A 33 -4.17 -2.23 17.42
CA HIS A 33 -5.31 -3.08 17.81
C HIS A 33 -5.61 -2.93 19.30
N ASN A 34 -4.59 -3.06 20.16
CA ASN A 34 -4.74 -2.90 21.60
C ASN A 34 -5.28 -1.51 21.98
N CYS A 35 -4.83 -0.45 21.31
CA CYS A 35 -5.38 0.90 21.51
C CYS A 35 -6.87 0.95 21.14
N GLN A 36 -7.28 0.28 20.07
CA GLN A 36 -8.68 0.22 19.67
C GLN A 36 -9.53 -0.52 20.70
N ASP A 37 -9.08 -1.69 21.17
CA ASP A 37 -9.81 -2.47 22.19
C ASP A 37 -9.99 -1.67 23.49
N GLN A 38 -8.96 -0.91 23.89
CA GLN A 38 -9.02 -0.04 25.07
C GLN A 38 -9.99 1.14 24.86
N ILE A 39 -10.02 1.74 23.67
CA ILE A 39 -10.99 2.78 23.33
C ILE A 39 -12.42 2.22 23.43
N ASP A 40 -12.67 1.04 22.85
CA ASP A 40 -14.00 0.42 22.87
C ASP A 40 -14.43 0.09 24.31
N SER A 41 -13.50 -0.36 25.14
CA SER A 41 -13.74 -0.58 26.57
C SER A 41 -14.10 0.71 27.31
N ILE A 42 -13.37 1.81 27.07
CA ILE A 42 -13.64 3.12 27.67
C ILE A 42 -14.96 3.69 27.18
N ASP A 43 -15.31 3.50 25.91
CA ASP A 43 -16.60 3.95 25.36
C ASP A 43 -17.77 3.21 26.03
N LEU A 44 -17.61 1.91 26.30
CA LEU A 44 -18.59 1.15 27.09
C LEU A 44 -18.70 1.67 28.54
N GLN A 45 -17.58 1.90 29.20
CA GLN A 45 -17.57 2.45 30.57
C GLN A 45 -18.20 3.85 30.64
N THR A 46 -17.92 4.69 29.64
CA THR A 46 -18.47 6.04 29.50
C THR A 46 -19.99 5.96 29.37
N LYS A 47 -20.50 5.05 28.52
CA LYS A 47 -21.94 4.83 28.37
C LYS A 47 -22.60 4.42 29.69
N GLN A 48 -22.00 3.48 30.42
CA GLN A 48 -22.51 3.04 31.72
C GLN A 48 -22.50 4.16 32.77
N ALA A 49 -21.44 4.98 32.80
CA ALA A 49 -21.37 6.13 33.69
C ALA A 49 -22.43 7.20 33.34
N GLN A 50 -22.67 7.43 32.04
CA GLN A 50 -23.72 8.34 31.56
C GLN A 50 -25.12 7.86 31.99
N GLU A 51 -25.40 6.56 31.85
CA GLU A 51 -26.67 5.95 32.29
C GLU A 51 -26.87 6.10 33.81
N LYS A 52 -25.81 5.89 34.61
CA LYS A 52 -25.84 6.14 36.06
C LYS A 52 -26.14 7.60 36.38
N LYS A 53 -25.53 8.54 35.66
CA LYS A 53 -25.79 9.98 35.82
C LYS A 53 -27.26 10.30 35.57
N ILE A 54 -27.82 9.84 34.46
CA ILE A 54 -29.23 10.04 34.11
C ILE A 54 -30.16 9.49 35.20
N SER A 55 -29.85 8.31 35.76
CA SER A 55 -30.60 7.75 36.89
C SER A 55 -30.53 8.66 38.11
N LYS A 56 -29.35 9.16 38.47
CA LYS A 56 -29.15 10.04 39.62
C LYS A 56 -29.78 11.41 39.46
N ASP A 57 -29.74 11.98 38.26
CA ASP A 57 -30.44 13.22 37.93
C ASP A 57 -31.97 13.05 38.08
N SER A 58 -32.51 11.89 37.69
CA SER A 58 -33.92 11.55 37.91
C SER A 58 -34.27 11.41 39.39
N GLU A 59 -33.42 10.74 40.18
CA GLU A 59 -33.56 10.65 41.64
C GLU A 59 -33.53 12.04 42.29
N LEU A 60 -32.59 12.90 41.90
CA LEU A 60 -32.46 14.26 42.39
C LEU A 60 -33.72 15.08 42.09
N SER A 61 -34.25 14.98 40.87
CA SER A 61 -35.46 15.69 40.45
C SER A 61 -36.69 15.24 41.24
N LYS A 62 -36.83 13.93 41.50
CA LYS A 62 -37.91 13.39 42.36
C LYS A 62 -37.77 13.86 43.81
N ALA A 63 -36.56 13.82 44.36
CA ALA A 63 -36.29 14.30 45.70
C ALA A 63 -36.65 15.79 45.83
N PHE A 64 -36.26 16.62 44.86
CA PHE A 64 -36.65 18.03 44.81
C PHE A 64 -38.16 18.24 44.74
N ALA A 65 -38.88 17.44 43.94
CA ALA A 65 -40.33 17.54 43.86
C ALA A 65 -41.02 17.18 45.18
N GLN A 66 -40.56 16.15 45.89
CA GLN A 66 -41.08 15.78 47.22
C GLN A 66 -40.81 16.88 48.23
N VAL A 67 -39.59 17.39 48.24
CA VAL A 67 -39.13 18.49 49.09
C VAL A 67 -39.96 19.76 48.86
N PHE A 68 -40.33 20.07 47.61
CA PHE A 68 -41.22 21.17 47.27
C PHE A 68 -42.64 20.97 47.80
N LEU A 69 -43.23 19.78 47.63
CA LEU A 69 -44.56 19.44 48.17
C LEU A 69 -44.59 19.52 49.71
N ILE A 70 -43.53 19.05 50.36
CA ILE A 70 -43.35 19.11 51.80
C ILE A 70 -43.19 20.56 52.29
N PHE A 71 -42.46 21.40 51.55
CA PHE A 71 -42.32 22.83 51.86
C PHE A 71 -43.66 23.56 51.71
N GLN A 72 -44.46 23.21 50.69
CA GLN A 72 -45.84 23.68 50.55
C GLN A 72 -46.71 23.26 51.76
N ALA A 73 -46.37 22.13 52.40
CA ALA A 73 -46.97 21.63 53.63
C ALA A 73 -46.27 22.10 54.94
N LEU A 74 -45.34 23.07 54.88
CA LEU A 74 -44.65 23.71 56.01
C LEU A 74 -43.66 22.85 56.85
N ILE A 75 -43.34 21.60 56.47
CA ILE A 75 -42.49 20.71 57.32
C ILE A 75 -41.21 20.29 56.61
N PHE A 76 -40.21 21.15 56.52
CA PHE A 76 -38.93 20.74 55.93
C PHE A 76 -38.03 19.99 56.92
N GLN A 77 -37.77 18.70 56.71
CA GLN A 77 -36.97 17.88 57.63
C GLN A 77 -35.47 17.89 57.26
N GLU A 78 -34.59 17.80 58.27
CA GLU A 78 -33.13 17.70 58.07
C GLU A 78 -32.71 16.45 57.28
N GLN A 79 -33.50 15.36 57.35
CA GLN A 79 -33.24 14.14 56.59
C GLN A 79 -33.31 14.37 55.07
N ASP A 80 -34.26 15.18 54.60
CA ASP A 80 -34.43 15.46 53.16
C ASP A 80 -33.23 16.25 52.60
N LYS A 81 -32.70 17.20 53.39
CA LYS A 81 -31.47 17.94 53.03
C LYS A 81 -30.26 17.02 52.92
N MET A 82 -30.15 16.04 53.82
CA MET A 82 -29.04 15.09 53.80
C MET A 82 -29.10 14.22 52.55
N GLN A 83 -30.29 13.72 52.18
CA GLN A 83 -30.46 12.92 50.97
C GLN A 83 -30.12 13.70 49.69
N LEU A 84 -30.59 14.95 49.57
CA LEU A 84 -30.24 15.81 48.44
C LEU A 84 -28.72 16.04 48.32
N ARG A 85 -28.02 16.25 49.45
CA ARG A 85 -26.56 16.41 49.46
C ARG A 85 -25.84 15.14 49.03
N ILE A 86 -26.32 13.96 49.42
CA ILE A 86 -25.73 12.68 49.02
C ILE A 86 -25.87 12.50 47.51
N ILE A 87 -27.08 12.69 46.96
CA ILE A 87 -27.33 12.54 45.52
C ILE A 87 -26.50 13.55 44.70
N ALA A 88 -26.40 14.81 45.16
CA ALA A 88 -25.57 15.81 44.50
C ALA A 88 -24.07 15.44 44.50
N LYS A 89 -23.58 14.86 45.60
CA LYS A 89 -22.20 14.38 45.69
C LYS A 89 -21.96 13.19 44.76
N ASP A 90 -22.93 12.29 44.63
CA ASP A 90 -22.85 11.15 43.71
C ASP A 90 -22.78 11.62 42.24
N ILE A 91 -23.61 12.60 41.86
CA ILE A 91 -23.59 13.19 40.51
C ILE A 91 -22.23 13.81 40.21
N LEU A 92 -21.69 14.63 41.12
CA LEU A 92 -20.36 15.24 40.97
C LEU A 92 -19.26 14.17 40.81
N GLY A 93 -19.36 13.08 41.58
CA GLY A 93 -18.46 11.94 41.46
C GLY A 93 -18.51 11.28 40.08
N ILE A 94 -19.70 11.07 39.53
CA ILE A 94 -19.90 10.51 38.19
C ILE A 94 -19.37 11.46 37.11
N GLU A 95 -19.57 12.77 37.25
CA GLU A 95 -19.04 13.77 36.31
C GLU A 95 -17.51 13.78 36.28
N THR A 96 -16.88 13.64 37.44
CA THR A 96 -15.42 13.52 37.56
C THR A 96 -14.92 12.26 36.84
N GLN A 97 -15.58 11.13 37.04
CA GLN A 97 -15.27 9.88 36.34
C GLN A 97 -15.43 9.99 34.82
N LEU A 98 -16.49 10.64 34.34
CA LEU A 98 -16.71 10.88 32.92
C LEU A 98 -15.60 11.75 32.30
N ALA A 99 -15.13 12.77 33.03
CA ALA A 99 -14.02 13.61 32.60
C ALA A 99 -12.69 12.81 32.51
N GLU A 100 -12.42 11.95 33.50
CA GLU A 100 -11.24 11.08 33.48
C GLU A 100 -11.26 10.09 32.32
N LEU A 101 -12.39 9.41 32.09
CA LEU A 101 -12.58 8.50 30.96
C LEU A 101 -12.41 9.23 29.62
N SER A 102 -12.95 10.46 29.50
CA SER A 102 -12.77 11.27 28.29
C SER A 102 -11.30 11.60 28.03
N ASN A 103 -10.54 11.97 29.06
CA ASN A 103 -9.10 12.24 28.93
C ASN A 103 -8.31 10.97 28.54
N GLN A 104 -8.61 9.83 29.16
CA GLN A 104 -7.99 8.55 28.81
C GLN A 104 -8.25 8.16 27.36
N ARG A 105 -9.51 8.32 26.90
CA ARG A 105 -9.89 8.09 25.51
C ARG A 105 -9.12 8.98 24.53
N ASN A 106 -8.99 10.27 24.84
CA ASN A 106 -8.25 11.22 23.99
C ASN A 106 -6.77 10.84 23.88
N ASN A 107 -6.13 10.50 24.99
CA ASN A 107 -4.73 10.05 25.01
C ASN A 107 -4.50 8.78 24.16
N LEU A 108 -5.43 7.82 24.21
CA LEU A 108 -5.37 6.63 23.39
C LEU A 108 -5.58 6.94 21.90
N HIS A 109 -6.49 7.86 21.59
CA HIS A 109 -6.68 8.33 20.21
C HIS A 109 -5.41 8.97 19.65
N GLU A 110 -4.74 9.84 20.42
CA GLU A 110 -3.47 10.45 20.02
C GLU A 110 -2.38 9.39 19.81
N THR A 111 -2.25 8.46 20.75
CA THR A 111 -1.28 7.35 20.66
C THR A 111 -1.53 6.50 19.41
N LYS A 112 -2.79 6.15 19.14
CA LYS A 112 -3.18 5.40 17.94
C LYS A 112 -2.80 6.16 16.66
N GLN A 113 -3.01 7.48 16.60
CA GLN A 113 -2.63 8.29 15.43
C GLN A 113 -1.11 8.35 15.22
N GLN A 114 -0.34 8.44 16.30
CA GLN A 114 1.12 8.37 16.23
C GLN A 114 1.59 7.02 15.67
N LEU A 115 0.99 5.92 16.13
CA LEU A 115 1.31 4.57 15.65
C LEU A 115 0.92 4.38 14.18
N LEU A 116 -0.24 4.86 13.74
CA LEU A 116 -0.64 4.85 12.32
C LEU A 116 0.36 5.63 11.46
N THR A 117 0.82 6.79 11.93
CA THR A 117 1.81 7.60 11.21
C THR A 117 3.15 6.85 11.09
N LYS A 118 3.60 6.18 12.15
CA LYS A 118 4.80 5.32 12.11
C LYS A 118 4.63 4.17 11.11
N ARG A 119 3.50 3.49 11.15
CA ARG A 119 3.17 2.40 10.22
C ARG A 119 3.27 2.84 8.75
N ILE A 120 2.67 3.99 8.41
CA ILE A 120 2.74 4.53 7.04
C ILE A 120 4.18 4.84 6.63
N ARG A 121 4.99 5.37 7.55
CA ARG A 121 6.41 5.68 7.28
C ARG A 121 7.21 4.42 7.00
N ILE A 122 7.02 3.35 7.78
CA ILE A 122 7.70 2.07 7.57
C ILE A 122 7.35 1.49 6.21
N ILE A 123 6.06 1.36 5.90
CA ILE A 123 5.58 0.82 4.61
C ILE A 123 6.11 1.64 3.43
N GLY A 124 6.08 2.98 3.53
CA GLY A 124 6.60 3.85 2.49
C GLY A 124 8.12 3.71 2.30
N GLY A 125 8.86 3.50 3.40
CA GLY A 125 10.29 3.21 3.38
C GLY A 125 10.59 1.87 2.70
N GLU A 126 9.87 0.80 3.05
CA GLU A 126 9.99 -0.52 2.44
C GLU A 126 9.71 -0.48 0.93
N THR A 127 8.60 0.15 0.52
CA THR A 127 8.24 0.28 -0.91
C THR A 127 9.31 1.04 -1.69
N THR A 128 9.87 2.11 -1.10
CA THR A 128 10.95 2.89 -1.74
C THR A 128 12.22 2.06 -1.85
N HIS A 129 12.56 1.28 -0.82
CA HIS A 129 13.72 0.39 -0.82
C HIS A 129 13.59 -0.71 -1.88
N GLU A 130 12.43 -1.36 -1.98
CA GLU A 130 12.13 -2.36 -3.01
C GLU A 130 12.22 -1.76 -4.42
N ALA A 131 11.65 -0.57 -4.63
CA ALA A 131 11.76 0.14 -5.90
C ALA A 131 13.23 0.43 -6.28
N GLN A 132 14.06 0.83 -5.31
CA GLN A 132 15.48 1.07 -5.53
C GLN A 132 16.22 -0.22 -5.91
N ILE A 133 15.89 -1.35 -5.26
CA ILE A 133 16.43 -2.66 -5.63
C ILE A 133 16.07 -2.94 -7.09
N ILE A 134 14.79 -2.90 -7.46
CA ILE A 134 14.32 -3.21 -8.82
C ILE A 134 15.00 -2.32 -9.88
N VAL A 135 15.12 -1.02 -9.62
CA VAL A 135 15.82 -0.09 -10.52
C VAL A 135 17.26 -0.51 -10.73
N ASN A 136 17.96 -0.90 -9.66
CA ASN A 136 19.34 -1.34 -9.73
C ASN A 136 19.48 -2.73 -10.41
N THR A 137 18.51 -3.64 -10.24
CA THR A 137 18.54 -4.97 -10.89
C THR A 137 18.15 -4.92 -12.36
N ASN A 138 17.29 -3.98 -12.78
CA ASN A 138 16.79 -3.89 -14.16
C ASN A 138 17.80 -3.33 -15.19
N HIS A 139 19.06 -3.11 -14.82
CA HIS A 139 20.10 -2.68 -15.77
C HIS A 139 20.60 -3.79 -16.73
N HIS A 140 19.97 -4.96 -16.72
CA HIS A 140 20.34 -6.08 -17.60
C HIS A 140 20.29 -5.70 -19.09
N TYR A 141 19.31 -4.90 -19.51
CA TYR A 141 19.17 -4.43 -20.90
C TYR A 141 19.72 -3.02 -21.15
N ASP A 142 19.96 -2.22 -20.10
CA ASP A 142 20.56 -0.88 -20.21
C ASP A 142 22.11 -0.93 -20.32
N SER A 143 22.71 -2.09 -20.07
CA SER A 143 24.15 -2.25 -20.28
C SER A 143 24.47 -2.21 -21.78
N ASN A 144 25.12 -1.13 -22.22
CA ASN A 144 25.64 -0.97 -23.59
C ASN A 144 26.38 -2.21 -24.10
N GLN A 145 27.03 -2.97 -23.20
CA GLN A 145 27.73 -4.20 -23.56
C GLN A 145 26.79 -5.35 -23.94
N VAL A 146 25.63 -5.48 -23.30
CA VAL A 146 24.65 -6.52 -23.63
C VAL A 146 24.02 -6.22 -24.98
N MET A 147 23.58 -4.97 -25.21
CA MET A 147 23.10 -4.55 -26.54
C MET A 147 24.15 -4.73 -27.64
N GLN A 148 25.41 -4.39 -27.38
CA GLN A 148 26.48 -4.57 -28.37
C GLN A 148 26.73 -6.05 -28.70
N ARG A 149 26.72 -6.94 -27.70
CA ARG A 149 26.87 -8.38 -27.92
C ARG A 149 25.70 -8.95 -28.72
N THR A 150 24.46 -8.62 -28.35
CA THR A 150 23.27 -9.06 -29.08
C THR A 150 23.26 -8.52 -30.52
N ALA A 151 23.67 -7.27 -30.75
CA ALA A 151 23.80 -6.72 -32.09
C ALA A 151 24.84 -7.47 -32.94
N ALA A 152 25.99 -7.81 -32.36
CA ALA A 152 27.03 -8.58 -33.04
C ALA A 152 26.57 -10.02 -33.36
N GLU A 153 25.85 -10.67 -32.45
CA GLU A 153 25.27 -12.01 -32.68
C GLU A 153 24.24 -11.99 -33.82
N ILE A 154 23.37 -10.97 -33.87
CA ILE A 154 22.40 -10.80 -34.96
C ILE A 154 23.11 -10.60 -36.29
N GLN A 155 24.15 -9.76 -36.33
CA GLN A 155 24.95 -9.54 -37.56
C GLN A 155 25.63 -10.83 -38.04
N ASN A 156 26.25 -11.59 -37.13
CA ASN A 156 26.88 -12.87 -37.47
C ASN A 156 25.86 -13.89 -37.98
N THR A 157 24.69 -13.97 -37.35
CA THR A 157 23.61 -14.87 -37.78
C THR A 157 23.10 -14.49 -39.17
N ASN A 158 22.89 -13.20 -39.43
CA ASN A 158 22.48 -12.70 -40.75
C ASN A 158 23.54 -13.00 -41.82
N LEU A 159 24.83 -12.85 -41.49
CA LEU A 159 25.93 -13.18 -42.39
C LEU A 159 25.93 -14.68 -42.74
N GLN A 160 25.81 -15.55 -41.73
CA GLN A 160 25.74 -17.00 -41.95
C GLN A 160 24.53 -17.39 -42.81
N GLN A 161 23.36 -16.78 -42.57
CA GLN A 161 22.17 -17.01 -43.39
C GLN A 161 22.37 -16.51 -44.83
N ALA A 162 23.06 -15.39 -45.04
CA ALA A 162 23.38 -14.89 -46.37
C ALA A 162 24.32 -15.84 -47.13
N ILE A 163 25.36 -16.35 -46.46
CA ILE A 163 26.27 -17.35 -47.03
C ILE A 163 25.51 -18.63 -47.39
N ALA A 164 24.64 -19.13 -46.50
CA ALA A 164 23.81 -20.30 -46.77
C ALA A 164 22.90 -20.10 -47.98
N ARG A 165 22.27 -18.93 -48.12
CA ARG A 165 21.46 -18.59 -49.31
C ARG A 165 22.29 -18.57 -50.58
N GLN A 166 23.53 -18.07 -50.52
CA GLN A 166 24.43 -18.06 -51.67
C GLN A 166 24.84 -19.48 -52.08
N GLN A 167 25.13 -20.36 -51.12
CA GLN A 167 25.46 -21.76 -51.39
C GLN A 167 24.30 -22.50 -52.04
N VAL A 168 23.08 -22.33 -51.53
CA VAL A 168 21.87 -22.94 -52.15
C VAL A 168 21.69 -22.45 -53.58
N ARG A 169 21.85 -21.15 -53.85
CA ARG A 169 21.77 -20.61 -55.22
C ARG A 169 22.84 -21.20 -56.14
N ALA A 170 24.07 -21.37 -55.67
CA ALA A 170 25.14 -21.97 -56.45
C ALA A 170 24.83 -23.43 -56.80
N THR A 171 24.36 -24.23 -55.84
CA THR A 171 23.96 -25.62 -56.09
C THR A 171 22.80 -25.69 -57.08
N GLN A 172 21.82 -24.79 -56.96
CA GLN A 172 20.68 -24.76 -57.87
C GLN A 172 21.09 -24.38 -59.30
N GLN A 173 22.02 -23.44 -59.47
CA GLN A 173 22.59 -23.10 -60.78
C GLN A 173 23.33 -24.28 -61.43
N VAL A 174 24.08 -25.07 -60.65
CA VAL A 174 24.73 -26.27 -61.17
C VAL A 174 23.70 -27.31 -61.61
N ALA A 175 22.67 -27.55 -60.80
CA ALA A 175 21.60 -28.48 -61.15
C ALA A 175 20.82 -28.03 -62.40
N ASP A 176 20.56 -26.72 -62.55
CA ASP A 176 19.91 -26.16 -63.73
C ASP A 176 20.80 -26.31 -64.99
N GLN A 177 22.12 -26.10 -64.87
CA GLN A 177 23.07 -26.33 -65.96
C GLN A 177 23.14 -27.80 -66.37
N GLU A 178 23.19 -28.73 -65.42
CA GLU A 178 23.18 -30.18 -65.69
C GLU A 178 21.87 -30.61 -66.39
N ALA A 179 20.73 -30.03 -66.00
CA ALA A 179 19.45 -30.28 -66.64
C ALA A 179 19.42 -29.73 -68.08
N ASP A 180 19.95 -28.54 -68.32
CA ASP A 180 20.06 -27.93 -69.64
C ASP A 180 20.97 -28.74 -70.57
N ASP A 181 22.12 -29.21 -70.07
CA ASP A 181 23.04 -30.08 -70.80
C ASP A 181 22.37 -31.40 -71.20
N TYR A 182 21.59 -32.00 -70.29
CA TYR A 182 20.82 -33.21 -70.58
C TYR A 182 19.75 -32.97 -71.66
N ILE A 183 19.04 -31.83 -71.61
CA ILE A 183 18.08 -31.44 -72.64
C ILE A 183 18.77 -31.24 -74.00
N GLN A 184 19.95 -30.63 -74.04
CA GLN A 184 20.72 -30.48 -75.28
C GLN A 184 21.13 -31.83 -75.86
N GLN A 185 21.59 -32.77 -75.01
CA GLN A 185 21.92 -34.13 -75.45
C GLN A 185 20.71 -34.83 -76.08
N LEU A 186 19.54 -34.75 -75.44
CA LEU A 186 18.29 -35.30 -75.99
C LEU A 186 17.89 -34.63 -77.32
N ARG A 187 18.04 -33.31 -77.46
CA ARG A 187 17.80 -32.61 -78.73
C ARG A 187 18.75 -33.07 -79.83
N ASN A 188 20.03 -33.25 -79.52
CA ASN A 188 21.04 -33.71 -80.48
C ASN A 188 20.74 -35.15 -80.95
N LEU A 189 20.39 -36.05 -80.03
CA LEU A 189 19.95 -37.42 -80.35
C LEU A 189 18.69 -37.42 -81.23
N ARG A 190 17.71 -36.57 -80.94
CA ARG A 190 16.50 -36.43 -81.77
C ARG A 190 16.83 -35.90 -83.16
N ASN A 191 17.73 -34.93 -83.29
CA ASN A 191 18.14 -34.37 -84.58
C ASN A 191 18.95 -35.37 -85.41
N GLN A 192 19.77 -36.22 -84.77
CA GLN A 192 20.45 -37.35 -85.43
C GLN A 192 19.44 -38.37 -85.97
N ASN A 193 18.38 -38.68 -85.20
CA ASN A 193 17.33 -39.60 -85.63
C ASN A 193 16.40 -39.01 -86.70
N ASN A 194 16.18 -37.68 -86.70
CA ASN A 194 15.38 -36.99 -87.72
C ASN A 194 16.16 -36.64 -89.01
N GLY A 195 17.48 -36.82 -89.05
CA GLY A 195 18.31 -36.72 -90.25
C GLY A 195 18.41 -38.03 -91.05
N GLN A 196 17.71 -39.08 -90.63
CA GLN A 196 17.63 -40.38 -91.29
C GLN A 196 16.20 -40.74 -91.75
N ALA A 197 15.42 -39.73 -92.15
CA ALA A 197 14.15 -39.90 -92.86
C ALA A 197 14.28 -39.36 -94.29
#